data_AF-A0A6V7M9G2-F1
#
_entry.id   AF-A0A6V7M9G2-F1
#
_cell.length_a   1.000
_cell.length_b   1.000
_cell.length_c   1.000
_cell.angle_alpha   90.00
_cell.angle_beta   90.00
_cell.angle_gamma   90.00
#
_symmetry.space_group_name_H-M   'P 1'
#
loop_
_entity.id
_entity.type
_entity.pdbx_description
1 polymer ?
#
loop_
_entity_poly.entity_id
_entity_poly.type
_entity_poly.pdbx_seq_one_letter_code
_entity_poly.pdbx_strand_id
1 'polypeptide(L)' 'MHAREWIGPAVATYILNQLVEKNSTYTKLLETTDWMIFPMSNPDGYEYSHTSDRLWRKTRSSHADDNEA' A
#
# COMPACT_ATOMS: atom_id res chain seq x y z
N MET A 1 1.70 7.55 1.16
CA MET A 1 0.81 6.59 0.44
C MET A 1 -0.63 6.98 0.72
N HIS A 2 -1.50 6.98 -0.29
CA HIS A 2 -2.85 7.54 -0.17
C HIS A 2 -3.91 6.45 -0.05
N ALA A 3 -4.77 6.59 0.95
CA ALA A 3 -5.82 5.64 1.26
C ALA A 3 -6.74 5.29 0.08
N ARG A 4 -7.24 6.30 -0.66
CA ARG A 4 -8.16 6.12 -1.79
C ARG A 4 -7.58 5.48 -3.06
N GLU A 5 -6.26 5.34 -3.17
CA GLU A 5 -5.59 4.86 -4.38
C GLU A 5 -5.54 3.32 -4.41
N TRP A 6 -6.71 2.69 -4.49
CA TRP A 6 -6.88 1.25 -4.30
C TRP A 6 -6.15 0.37 -5.32
N ILE A 7 -5.82 0.91 -6.50
CA ILE A 7 -5.03 0.17 -7.50
C ILE A 7 -3.60 -0.07 -7.03
N GLY A 8 -3.06 0.77 -6.14
CA GLY A 8 -1.69 0.63 -5.63
C GLY A 8 -1.47 -0.70 -4.91
N PRO A 9 -2.21 -0.99 -3.83
CA PRO A 9 -2.13 -2.28 -3.14
C PRO A 9 -2.42 -3.49 -4.05
N ALA A 10 -3.38 -3.38 -4.96
CA ALA A 10 -3.73 -4.46 -5.89
C ALA A 10 -2.60 -4.79 -6.88
N VAL A 11 -1.91 -3.77 -7.40
CA VAL A 11 -0.76 -3.97 -8.29
C VAL A 11 0.44 -4.50 -7.51
N ALA A 12 0.67 -4.04 -6.28
CA ALA A 12 1.75 -4.54 -5.45
C ALA A 12 1.61 -6.04 -5.14
N THR A 13 0.40 -6.50 -4.79
CA THR A 13 0.13 -7.94 -4.58
C THR A 13 0.20 -8.74 -5.89
N TYR A 14 -0.20 -8.15 -7.02
CA TYR A 14 -0.01 -8.77 -8.33
C TYR A 14 1.47 -8.98 -8.67
N ILE A 15 2.33 -7.98 -8.44
CA ILE A 15 3.78 -8.08 -8.67
C ILE A 15 4.38 -9.18 -7.78
N LEU A 16 4.01 -9.21 -6.48
CA LEU A 16 4.42 -10.28 -5.57
C LEU A 16 4.04 -11.66 -6.13
N ASN A 17 2.80 -11.82 -6.60
CA ASN A 17 2.34 -13.05 -7.21
C ASN A 17 3.15 -13.42 -8.48
N GLN A 18 3.50 -12.46 -9.33
CA GLN A 18 4.35 -12.74 -10.51
C GLN A 18 5.75 -13.21 -10.11
N LEU A 19 6.35 -12.59 -9.09
CA LEU A 19 7.70 -12.95 -8.64
C LEU A 19 7.73 -14.33 -7.97
N VAL A 20 6.67 -14.71 -7.25
CA VAL A 20 6.59 -16.00 -6.53
C VAL A 20 6.17 -17.13 -7.47
N GLU A 21 5.03 -16.99 -8.15
CA GLU A 21 4.41 -18.08 -8.93
C GLU A 21 4.98 -18.20 -10.36
N LYS A 22 5.50 -17.11 -10.93
CA LYS A 22 6.11 -17.10 -12.27
C LYS A 22 7.62 -16.82 -12.23
N ASN A 23 8.27 -17.29 -11.16
CA ASN A 23 9.68 -17.04 -10.87
C ASN A 23 10.63 -17.36 -12.04
N SER A 24 10.35 -18.38 -12.84
CA SER A 24 11.18 -18.85 -13.96
C SER A 24 11.37 -17.80 -15.07
N THR A 25 10.39 -16.90 -15.23
CA THR A 25 10.48 -15.78 -16.17
C THR A 25 11.43 -14.69 -15.66
N TYR A 26 11.61 -14.61 -14.34
CA TYR A 26 12.31 -13.55 -13.64
C TYR A 26 13.56 -14.03 -12.88
N THR A 27 14.03 -15.25 -13.11
CA THR A 27 15.12 -15.91 -12.36
C THR A 27 16.34 -15.01 -12.21
N LYS A 28 16.81 -14.40 -13.30
CA LYS A 28 17.97 -13.49 -13.26
C LYS A 28 17.76 -12.32 -12.30
N LEU A 29 16.56 -11.74 -12.25
CA LEU A 29 16.26 -10.62 -11.36
C LEU A 29 16.14 -11.06 -9.91
N LEU A 30 15.63 -12.27 -9.66
CA LEU A 30 15.50 -12.84 -8.33
C LEU A 30 16.84 -13.26 -7.73
N GLU A 31 17.79 -13.69 -8.56
CA GLU A 31 19.13 -14.10 -8.11
C GLU A 31 20.07 -12.92 -7.84
N THR A 32 19.85 -11.77 -8.49
CA THR A 32 20.75 -10.61 -8.39
C THR A 32 20.21 -9.45 -7.56
N THR A 33 18.97 -9.54 -7.07
CA THR A 33 18.28 -8.39 -6.45
C THR A 33 17.41 -8.83 -5.28
N ASP A 34 17.48 -8.06 -4.19
CA ASP A 34 16.55 -8.19 -3.07
C ASP A 34 15.32 -7.29 -3.30
N TRP A 35 14.13 -7.90 -3.28
CA TRP A 35 12.87 -7.19 -3.50
C TRP A 35 12.15 -6.94 -2.17
N MET A 36 12.12 -5.68 -1.72
CA MET A 36 11.32 -5.26 -0.56
C MET A 36 10.03 -4.58 -1.02
N ILE A 37 8.90 -5.28 -0.87
CA ILE A 37 7.59 -4.81 -1.34
C ILE A 37 6.67 -4.61 -0.14
N PHE A 38 6.12 -3.39 0.01
CA PHE A 38 5.09 -3.08 1.00
C PHE A 38 3.76 -2.81 0.28
N PRO A 39 2.85 -3.80 0.20
CA PRO A 39 1.58 -3.65 -0.50
C PRO A 39 0.66 -2.63 0.18
N MET A 40 0.83 -2.40 1.49
CA MET A 40 0.02 -1.46 2.25
C MET A 40 0.84 -0.76 3.34
N SER A 41 1.06 0.54 3.17
CA SER A 41 1.77 1.43 4.11
C SER A 41 0.86 2.43 4.85
N ASN A 42 -0.44 2.46 4.56
CA ASN A 42 -1.44 3.28 5.26
C ASN A 42 -2.71 2.43 5.50
N PRO A 43 -2.63 1.41 6.38
CA PRO A 43 -3.72 0.47 6.61
C PRO A 43 -4.98 1.15 7.15
N ASP A 44 -4.84 2.01 8.19
CA ASP A 44 -5.99 2.68 8.82
C ASP A 44 -6.72 3.60 7.84
N GLY A 45 -5.98 4.36 7.02
CA GLY A 45 -6.57 5.20 6.01
C GLY A 45 -7.27 4.39 4.93
N TYR A 46 -6.67 3.28 4.50
CA TYR A 46 -7.24 2.39 3.49
C TYR A 46 -8.59 1.82 3.95
N GLU A 47 -8.65 1.26 5.16
CA GLU A 47 -9.90 0.76 5.76
C GLU A 47 -10.97 1.86 5.80
N TYR A 48 -10.62 3.05 6.31
CA TYR A 48 -11.55 4.17 6.38
C TYR A 48 -12.10 4.58 5.00
N SER A 49 -11.30 4.41 3.94
CA SER A 49 -11.76 4.67 2.57
C SER A 49 -12.75 3.62 2.04
N HIS A 50 -12.72 2.40 2.58
CA HIS A 50 -13.67 1.34 2.26
C HIS A 50 -14.97 1.42 3.07
N THR A 51 -14.91 1.89 4.31
CA THR A 51 -16.04 1.85 5.25
C THR A 51 -16.76 3.18 5.43
N SER A 52 -16.09 4.32 5.18
CA SER A 52 -16.60 5.63 5.59
C SER A 52 -16.51 6.69 4.50
N ASP A 53 -15.31 7.03 4.02
CA ASP A 53 -15.12 8.06 2.98
C ASP A 53 -14.18 7.59 1.87
N ARG A 54 -14.77 7.22 0.73
CA ARG A 54 -14.07 6.74 -0.46
C ARG A 54 -12.93 7.64 -0.93
N LEU A 55 -13.03 8.95 -0.72
CA LEU A 55 -12.04 9.93 -1.21
C LEU A 55 -11.00 10.31 -0.14
N TRP A 56 -11.01 9.65 1.03
CA TRP A 56 -10.01 9.85 2.08
C TRP A 56 -8.58 9.58 1.57
N ARG A 57 -7.64 10.44 1.95
CA ARG A 57 -6.25 10.40 1.44
C ARG A 57 -5.19 10.22 2.53
N LYS A 58 -5.41 10.75 3.73
CA LYS A 58 -4.40 10.89 4.78
C LYS A 58 -4.30 9.65 5.67
N THR A 59 -3.39 9.67 6.64
CA THR A 59 -3.37 8.75 7.79
C THR A 59 -4.55 9.03 8.73
N ARG A 60 -4.75 8.21 9.77
CA ARG A 60 -5.82 8.35 10.77
C ARG A 60 -5.37 8.93 12.11
N SER A 61 -4.17 9.50 12.18
CA SER A 61 -3.66 10.18 13.38
C SER A 61 -4.58 11.34 13.79
N SER A 62 -5.05 11.33 15.04
CA SER A 62 -5.71 12.49 15.63
C SER A 62 -4.68 13.57 15.89
N HIS A 63 -4.89 14.75 15.33
CA HIS A 63 -4.18 15.94 15.76
C HIS A 63 -5.10 16.62 16.76
N ALA A 64 -4.62 16.83 17.99
CA ALA A 64 -5.31 17.77 18.87
C ALA A 64 -5.26 19.13 18.16
N ASP A 65 -6.41 19.79 18.04
CA ASP A 65 -6.40 21.17 17.60
C ASP A 65 -5.71 21.97 18.72
N ASP A 66 -4.46 22.39 18.49
CA ASP A 66 -3.77 23.40 19.31
C ASP A 66 -4.40 24.79 19.08
N ASN A 67 -5.73 24.88 19.15
CA ASN A 67 -6.47 26.13 19.20
C ASN A 67 -6.91 26.36 20.66
N GLU A 68 -5.94 26.42 21.56
CA GLU A 68 -6.04 27.31 22.72
C GLU A 68 -5.43 28.66 22.32
N ALA A 69 -6.31 29.59 21.90
CA ALA A 69 -6.10 31.03 21.96
C ALA A 69 -7.47 31.71 22.09
#